data_AF-A0A0Q6S2H5-F1
#
_entry.id   AF-A0A0Q6S2H5-F1
#
_cell.length_a   1.000
_cell.length_b   1.000
_cell.length_c   1.000
_cell.angle_alpha   90.00
_cell.angle_beta   90.00
_cell.angle_gamma   90.00
#
_symmetry.space_group_name_H-M   'P 1'
#
loop_
_entity.id
_entity.type
_entity.pdbx_description
1 polymer ?
#
loop_
_entity_poly.entity_id
_entity_poly.type
_entity_poly.pdbx_seq_one_letter_code
_entity_poly.pdbx_strand_id
1 'polypeptide(L)' 'MANQGGNQGGNQSGQQGGNQGGDTSKRGFASMDDDKQKDIASEGGKASGGNFKNDPERASEAGKKGGENSSGGNR' A
#
# COMPACT_ATOMS: atom_id res chain seq x y z
N MET A 1 41.16 12.33 -34.68
CA MET A 1 39.92 11.54 -34.69
C MET A 1 38.86 12.33 -33.94
N ALA A 2 37.81 12.78 -34.65
CA ALA A 2 36.55 13.26 -34.07
C ALA A 2 35.85 12.07 -33.35
N ASN A 3 34.81 12.16 -32.53
CA ASN A 3 33.80 13.16 -32.25
C ASN A 3 33.05 12.73 -30.96
N GLN A 4 32.36 13.69 -30.32
CA GLN A 4 31.11 13.63 -29.53
C GLN A 4 30.45 12.24 -29.30
N GLY A 5 29.79 11.97 -28.18
CA GLY A 5 29.09 12.87 -27.28
C GLY A 5 28.32 12.06 -26.24
N GLY A 6 27.90 12.75 -25.17
CA GLY A 6 27.22 12.15 -24.04
C GLY A 6 25.84 11.56 -24.36
N ASN A 7 25.40 10.65 -23.51
CA ASN A 7 24.00 10.24 -23.39
C ASN A 7 23.65 10.23 -21.90
N GLN A 8 23.41 11.42 -21.35
CA GLN A 8 22.08 11.89 -20.94
C GLN A 8 21.54 11.14 -19.73
N GLY A 9 21.81 11.74 -18.56
CA GLY A 9 20.92 11.60 -17.43
C GLY A 9 19.55 12.20 -17.77
N GLY A 10 18.50 11.49 -17.41
CA GLY A 10 17.14 11.94 -17.62
C GLY A 10 16.13 10.82 -17.49
N ASN A 11 15.66 10.56 -16.27
CA ASN A 11 14.25 10.23 -16.12
C ASN A 11 13.69 10.92 -14.87
N GLN A 12 13.58 12.24 -14.97
CA GLN A 12 12.55 12.97 -14.26
C GLN A 12 11.26 12.78 -15.04
N SER A 13 10.39 11.88 -14.58
CA SER A 13 8.97 11.95 -14.92
C SER A 13 8.19 12.29 -13.65
N GLY A 14 8.34 13.53 -13.19
CA GLY A 14 7.26 14.20 -12.49
C GLY A 14 6.18 14.53 -13.51
N GLN A 15 5.08 13.78 -13.49
CA GLN A 15 3.84 13.92 -14.28
C GLN A 15 3.01 12.66 -13.95
N GLN A 16 1.76 12.68 -13.51
CA GLN A 16 0.69 13.64 -13.68
C GLN A 16 -0.27 13.56 -12.48
N GLY A 17 -0.63 14.71 -11.92
CA GLY A 17 -1.93 14.86 -11.29
C GLY A 17 -3.00 14.70 -12.36
N GLY A 18 -3.76 13.61 -12.29
CA GLY A 18 -4.88 13.34 -13.17
C GLY A 18 -6.06 12.83 -12.37
N ASN A 19 -7.16 13.59 -12.37
CA ASN A 19 -8.48 13.10 -12.01
C ASN A 19 -8.86 11.98 -12.99
N GLN A 20 -8.45 10.74 -12.69
CA GLN A 20 -8.75 9.56 -13.49
C GLN A 20 -9.67 8.65 -12.66
N GLY A 21 -10.97 8.98 -12.70
CA GLY A 21 -12.01 8.02 -12.43
C GLY A 21 -12.08 7.03 -13.59
N GLY A 22 -11.98 5.73 -13.28
CA GLY A 22 -12.30 4.68 -14.25
C GLY A 22 -11.21 3.65 -14.57
N ASP A 23 -10.30 3.33 -13.65
CA ASP A 23 -9.69 2.00 -13.61
C ASP A 23 -9.09 1.75 -12.21
N THR A 24 -9.95 1.36 -11.27
CA THR A 24 -9.52 0.91 -9.93
C THR A 24 -8.95 -0.51 -9.98
N SER A 25 -9.09 -1.22 -11.10
CA SER A 25 -8.60 -2.59 -11.30
C SER A 25 -7.08 -2.72 -11.17
N LYS A 26 -6.35 -1.62 -11.39
CA LYS A 26 -4.89 -1.51 -11.25
C LYS A 26 -4.43 -0.72 -10.02
N ARG A 27 -5.35 -0.41 -9.11
CA ARG A 27 -5.09 0.47 -7.95
C ARG A 27 -5.51 -0.24 -6.66
N GLY A 28 -4.54 -0.58 -5.82
CA GLY A 28 -4.78 -1.18 -4.51
C GLY A 28 -4.22 -2.59 -4.40
N PHE A 29 -4.44 -3.20 -3.24
CA PHE A 29 -3.78 -4.45 -2.85
C PHE A 29 -4.03 -5.59 -3.85
N ALA A 30 -5.26 -5.71 -4.37
CA ALA A 30 -5.65 -6.76 -5.32
C ALA A 30 -5.01 -6.64 -6.72
N SER A 31 -4.41 -5.49 -7.03
CA SER A 31 -3.75 -5.25 -8.33
C SER A 31 -2.24 -5.51 -8.31
N MET A 32 -1.69 -5.88 -7.14
CA MET A 32 -0.29 -6.25 -6.99
C MET A 32 -0.06 -7.71 -7.38
N ASP A 33 1.18 -8.07 -7.73
CA ASP A 33 1.57 -9.47 -7.96
C ASP A 33 1.33 -10.31 -6.69
N ASP A 34 0.95 -11.57 -6.87
CA ASP A 34 0.60 -12.48 -5.76
C ASP A 34 1.71 -12.60 -4.71
N ASP A 35 2.97 -12.66 -5.13
CA ASP A 35 4.10 -12.76 -4.20
C ASP A 35 4.26 -11.46 -3.40
N LYS A 36 4.08 -10.32 -4.04
CA LYS A 36 4.11 -9.01 -3.39
C LYS A 36 2.96 -8.84 -2.39
N GLN A 37 1.76 -9.32 -2.73
CA GLN A 37 0.62 -9.33 -1.81
C GLN A 37 0.93 -10.18 -0.58
N LYS A 38 1.48 -11.39 -0.76
CA LYS A 38 1.85 -12.28 0.34
C LYS A 38 2.91 -11.67 1.24
N ASP A 39 3.92 -11.04 0.67
CA ASP A 39 4.98 -10.39 1.43
C ASP A 39 4.41 -9.27 2.29
N ILE A 40 3.61 -8.36 1.71
CA ILE A 40 2.99 -7.26 2.45
C ILE A 40 2.01 -7.78 3.52
N ALA A 41 1.23 -8.82 3.22
CA ALA A 41 0.34 -9.44 4.21
C ALA A 41 1.12 -10.07 5.37
N SER A 42 2.22 -10.76 5.06
CA SER A 42 3.11 -11.36 6.06
C SER A 42 3.78 -10.29 6.92
N GLU A 43 4.29 -9.22 6.31
CA GLU A 43 4.85 -8.06 7.00
C GLU A 43 3.83 -7.36 7.87
N GLY A 44 2.61 -7.13 7.36
CA GLY A 44 1.51 -6.55 8.12
C GLY A 44 1.13 -7.39 9.34
N GLY A 45 1.09 -8.72 9.19
CA GLY A 45 0.85 -9.66 10.30
C GLY A 45 1.99 -9.64 11.33
N LYS A 46 3.25 -9.63 10.90
CA LYS A 46 4.42 -9.56 11.80
C LYS A 46 4.53 -8.22 12.52
N ALA A 47 4.31 -7.11 11.81
CA ALA A 47 4.32 -5.75 12.37
C ALA A 47 3.16 -5.54 13.34
N SER A 48 2.00 -6.13 13.05
CA SER A 48 0.87 -6.24 13.97
C SER A 48 1.06 -7.32 15.03
N GLY A 49 2.30 -7.82 15.21
CA GLY A 49 2.78 -8.76 16.21
C GLY A 49 2.08 -10.13 16.26
N GLY A 50 1.57 -10.60 15.13
CA GLY A 50 1.03 -11.94 14.95
C GLY A 50 -0.49 -12.02 15.00
N ASN A 51 -1.00 -13.26 15.05
CA ASN A 51 -2.43 -13.53 15.09
C ASN A 51 -3.01 -13.18 16.47
N PHE A 52 -4.08 -12.37 16.50
CA PHE A 52 -4.83 -11.99 17.70
C PHE A 52 -5.46 -13.17 18.46
N LYS A 53 -5.48 -14.39 17.88
CA LYS A 53 -6.04 -15.59 18.50
C LYS A 53 -5.37 -15.95 19.84
N ASN A 54 -4.08 -15.67 19.97
CA ASN A 54 -3.31 -16.01 21.17
C ASN A 54 -3.16 -14.81 22.13
N ASP A 55 -3.71 -13.65 21.79
CA ASP A 55 -3.61 -12.41 22.57
C ASP A 55 -4.97 -11.66 22.55
N PRO A 56 -5.91 -12.06 23.43
CA PRO A 56 -7.26 -11.50 23.48
C PRO A 56 -7.29 -10.03 23.88
N GLU A 57 -6.36 -9.59 24.72
CA GLU A 57 -6.26 -8.19 25.18
C GLU A 57 -5.94 -7.29 23.99
N ARG A 58 -4.90 -7.66 23.23
CA ARG A 58 -4.53 -6.93 22.01
C ARG A 58 -5.62 -6.96 20.95
N ALA A 59 -6.35 -8.07 20.83
CA ALA A 59 -7.51 -8.17 19.94
C ALA A 59 -8.58 -7.13 20.31
N SER A 60 -8.86 -6.99 21.61
CA SER A 60 -9.80 -6.02 22.15
C SER A 60 -9.34 -4.58 21.89
N GLU A 61 -8.07 -4.28 22.14
CA GLU A 61 -7.49 -2.95 21.89
C GLU A 61 -7.51 -2.57 20.40
N ALA A 62 -7.09 -3.48 19.52
CA ALA A 62 -7.12 -3.26 18.08
C ALA A 62 -8.55 -3.10 17.55
N GLY A 63 -9.50 -3.91 18.03
CA GLY A 63 -10.91 -3.80 17.70
C GLY A 63 -11.54 -2.50 18.18
N LYS A 64 -11.23 -2.07 19.41
CA LYS A 64 -11.67 -0.80 19.96
C LYS A 64 -11.16 0.37 19.11
N LYS A 65 -9.85 0.41 18.84
CA LYS A 65 -9.21 1.45 18.01
C LYS A 65 -9.74 1.46 16.57
N GLY A 66 -9.98 0.28 15.99
CA GLY A 66 -10.60 0.17 14.66
C GLY A 66 -12.04 0.69 14.65
N GLY A 67 -12.81 0.37 15.70
CA GLY A 67 -14.17 0.86 15.91
C GLY A 67 -14.24 2.38 16.09
N GLU A 68 -13.31 2.96 16.85
CA GLU A 68 -13.18 4.41 17.07
C GLU A 68 -12.92 5.17 15.76
N ASN A 69 -12.18 4.59 14.81
CA ASN A 69 -11.97 5.20 13.49
C ASN A 69 -13.15 4.99 12.53
N SER A 70 -14.11 4.14 12.88
CA SER A 70 -15.27 3.81 12.03
C SER A 70 -16.54 4.61 12.38
N SER A 71 -16.50 5.49 13.39
CA SER A 71 -17.59 6.39 13.74
C SER A 71 -17.71 7.53 12.72
N GLY A 72 -18.22 7.25 11.53
CA GLY A 72 -18.39 8.28 10.50
C GLY A 72 -18.52 7.74 9.08
N GLY A 73 -19.17 6.59 8.89
CA GLY A 73 -19.67 6.25 7.57
C GLY A 73 -20.91 7.07 7.28
N ASN A 74 -20.74 8.24 6.65
CA ASN A 74 -21.84 9.01 6.06
C ASN A 74 -22.80 8.07 5.32
N ARG A 75 -24.03 7.94 5.84
CA ARG A 75 -25.23 7.49 5.12
C ARG A 75 -26.38 8.39 5.53
#